data_AF-A0A927ZG08-F1
#
_entry.id   AF-A0A927ZG08-F1
#
_cell.length_a   1.000
_cell.length_b   1.000
_cell.length_c   1.000
_cell.angle_alpha   90.00
_cell.angle_beta   90.00
_cell.angle_gamma   90.00
#
_symmetry.space_group_name_H-M   'P 1'
#
loop_
_entity.id
_entity.type
_entity.pdbx_description
1 polymer ?
#
loop_
_entity_poly.entity_id
_entity_poly.type
_entity_poly.pdbx_seq_one_letter_code
_entity_poly.pdbx_strand_id
1 'polypeptide(L)'
;MNYGYFNAFITNIGEEVPDKVEALQEKADEIIVDYLSYRPELNKLIEKLTADDTIYICSLNRFASGIRDLEALLAEIIDEIGANIVCLEEGFDFSTDEGKGARRAFAAAVPLINADPLTGFFK
;
A
#
# COMPACT_ATOMS: atom_id res chain seq x y z
N MET A 1 -16.73 1.51 -3.58
CA MET A 1 -16.68 1.89 -2.14
C MET A 1 -15.29 2.40 -1.84
N ASN A 2 -15.16 3.35 -0.92
CA ASN A 2 -13.88 3.92 -0.55
C ASN A 2 -13.42 3.34 0.78
N TYR A 3 -12.27 2.68 0.78
CA TYR A 3 -11.65 2.13 1.98
C TYR A 3 -10.44 2.96 2.38
N GLY A 4 -10.23 3.17 3.67
CA GLY A 4 -9.03 3.75 4.23
C GLY A 4 -8.22 2.64 4.86
N TYR A 5 -6.95 2.51 4.51
CA TYR A 5 -6.06 1.53 5.12
C TYR A 5 -4.85 2.21 5.76
N PHE A 6 -4.60 1.85 7.03
CA PHE A 6 -3.41 2.28 7.75
C PHE A 6 -2.81 1.15 8.57
N ASN A 7 -1.50 0.93 8.44
CA ASN A 7 -0.78 0.04 9.32
C ASN A 7 -0.14 0.84 10.46
N ALA A 8 -0.69 0.66 11.67
CA ALA A 8 -0.23 1.23 12.93
C ALA A 8 0.79 0.32 13.66
N PHE A 9 1.34 -0.72 13.02
CA PHE A 9 2.44 -1.49 13.57
C PHE A 9 3.68 -0.60 13.70
N ILE A 10 3.95 -0.26 14.94
CA ILE A 10 5.08 0.57 15.32
C ILE A 10 6.20 -0.33 15.83
N THR A 11 7.35 -0.28 15.16
CA THR A 11 8.60 -0.87 15.69
C THR A 11 9.29 0.07 16.67
N ASN A 12 8.93 1.36 16.69
CA ASN A 12 9.58 2.42 17.45
C ASN A 12 8.61 3.15 18.39
N ILE A 13 8.76 2.95 19.71
CA ILE A 13 7.82 3.32 20.79
C ILE A 13 7.33 4.80 20.78
N GLY A 14 7.97 5.72 20.05
CA GLY A 14 7.64 7.15 20.02
C GLY A 14 6.80 7.67 18.85
N GLU A 15 6.18 6.82 18.03
CA GLU A 15 5.35 7.29 16.89
C GLU A 15 3.88 7.53 17.29
N GLU A 16 3.37 8.74 17.04
CA GLU A 16 1.96 9.10 17.28
C GLU A 16 1.10 8.72 16.06
N VAL A 17 0.23 7.72 16.24
CA VAL A 17 -0.76 7.19 15.27
C VAL A 17 -1.97 8.11 14.97
N PRO A 18 -2.49 8.94 15.91
CA PRO A 18 -3.79 9.61 15.74
C PRO A 18 -3.92 10.52 14.49
N ASP A 19 -2.88 11.28 14.15
CA ASP A 19 -2.97 12.33 13.13
C ASP A 19 -3.15 11.80 11.70
N LYS A 20 -2.73 10.56 11.43
CA LYS A 20 -2.79 9.97 10.08
C LYS A 20 -4.17 9.40 9.74
N VAL A 21 -4.97 9.08 10.74
CA VAL A 21 -6.31 8.48 10.55
C VAL A 21 -7.34 9.54 10.14
N GLU A 22 -7.21 10.78 10.61
CA GLU A 22 -8.14 11.87 10.28
C GLU A 22 -8.18 12.17 8.77
N ALA A 23 -7.03 12.17 8.10
CA ALA A 23 -6.96 12.38 6.65
C ALA A 23 -7.67 11.28 5.85
N LEU A 24 -7.66 10.04 6.35
CA LEU A 24 -8.39 8.93 5.73
C LEU A 24 -9.90 9.04 5.96
N GLN A 25 -10.34 9.56 7.11
CA GLN A 25 -11.76 9.74 7.45
C GLN A 25 -12.49 10.68 6.48
N GLU A 26 -11.79 11.64 5.88
CA GLU A 26 -12.40 12.54 4.90
C GLU A 26 -12.66 11.90 3.53
N LYS A 27 -12.01 10.77 3.24
CA LYS A 27 -12.01 10.14 1.90
C LYS A 27 -12.63 8.74 1.87
N ALA A 28 -12.56 8.02 2.99
CA ALA A 28 -12.98 6.65 3.11
C ALA A 28 -14.34 6.50 3.81
N ASP A 29 -15.16 5.59 3.31
CA ASP A 29 -16.41 5.16 3.93
C ASP A 29 -16.14 4.23 5.14
N GLU A 30 -15.08 3.42 5.05
CA GLU A 30 -14.67 2.47 6.09
C GLU A 30 -13.15 2.53 6.27
N ILE A 31 -12.69 2.58 7.53
CA ILE A 31 -11.26 2.59 7.86
C ILE A 31 -10.86 1.28 8.51
N ILE A 32 -9.81 0.68 7.95
CA ILE A 32 -9.19 -0.55 8.39
C ILE A 32 -7.80 -0.23 8.90
N VAL A 33 -7.54 -0.66 10.14
CA VAL A 33 -6.25 -0.44 10.80
C VAL A 33 -5.65 -1.77 11.19
N ASP A 34 -4.43 -2.01 10.71
CA ASP A 34 -3.60 -3.14 11.17
C ASP A 34 -2.64 -2.70 12.26
N TYR A 35 -2.40 -3.58 13.24
CA TYR A 35 -1.42 -3.35 14.32
C TYR A 35 -0.27 -4.35 14.27
N LEU A 36 -0.21 -5.21 13.24
CA LEU A 36 0.72 -6.31 13.14
C LEU A 36 1.47 -6.25 11.80
N SER A 37 2.72 -6.69 11.81
CA SER A 37 3.57 -6.71 10.61
C SER A 37 3.03 -7.59 9.49
N TYR A 38 2.28 -8.66 9.82
CA TYR A 38 1.73 -9.59 8.84
C TYR A 38 0.37 -9.17 8.25
N ARG A 39 -0.20 -8.05 8.70
CA ARG A 39 -1.36 -7.37 8.08
C ARG A 39 -2.62 -8.22 7.86
N PRO A 40 -3.18 -8.86 8.90
CA PRO A 40 -4.38 -9.69 8.74
C PRO A 40 -5.59 -8.90 8.23
N GLU A 41 -5.75 -7.64 8.63
CA GLU A 41 -6.92 -6.86 8.23
C GLU A 41 -6.80 -6.36 6.79
N LEU A 42 -5.58 -6.08 6.30
CA LEU A 42 -5.35 -5.84 4.87
C LEU A 42 -5.76 -7.03 4.02
N ASN A 43 -5.37 -8.24 4.41
CA ASN A 43 -5.71 -9.44 3.64
C ASN A 43 -7.24 -9.63 3.56
N LYS A 44 -7.94 -9.41 4.68
CA LYS A 44 -9.42 -9.45 4.71
C LYS A 44 -10.06 -8.33 3.89
N LEU A 45 -9.43 -7.16 3.80
CA LEU A 45 -9.88 -6.09 2.92
C LEU A 45 -9.77 -6.54 1.46
N ILE A 46 -8.60 -7.03 1.06
CA ILE A 46 -8.33 -7.49 -0.31
C ILE A 46 -9.33 -8.56 -0.75
N GLU A 47 -9.64 -9.55 0.10
CA GLU A 47 -10.64 -10.59 -0.18
C GLU A 47 -12.06 -10.05 -0.46
N LYS A 48 -12.38 -8.85 0.02
CA LYS A 48 -13.71 -8.23 -0.14
C LYS A 48 -13.76 -7.20 -1.28
N LEU A 49 -12.62 -6.77 -1.81
CA LEU A 49 -12.57 -5.72 -2.82
C LEU A 49 -13.23 -6.16 -4.12
N THR A 50 -13.79 -5.16 -4.80
CA THR A 50 -14.35 -5.26 -6.13
C THR A 50 -13.69 -4.22 -7.06
N ALA A 51 -13.84 -4.39 -8.37
CA ALA A 51 -13.17 -3.55 -9.36
C ALA A 51 -13.51 -2.04 -9.28
N ASP A 52 -14.65 -1.68 -8.69
CA ASP A 52 -15.07 -0.28 -8.54
C ASP A 52 -14.65 0.34 -7.20
N ASP A 53 -13.87 -0.38 -6.38
CA ASP A 53 -13.43 0.09 -5.08
C ASP A 53 -12.11 0.88 -5.16
N THR A 54 -11.92 1.79 -4.20
CA THR A 54 -10.68 2.57 -4.06
C THR A 54 -10.16 2.48 -2.65
N ILE A 55 -8.87 2.14 -2.49
CA ILE A 55 -8.18 2.14 -1.21
C ILE A 55 -7.34 3.40 -1.08
N TYR A 56 -7.61 4.19 -0.06
CA TYR A 56 -6.80 5.33 0.36
C TYR A 56 -5.80 4.88 1.42
N ILE A 57 -4.53 5.18 1.19
CA ILE A 57 -3.43 4.91 2.12
C ILE A 57 -2.72 6.22 2.46
N CYS A 58 -2.19 6.33 3.68
CA CYS A 58 -1.44 7.53 4.07
C CYS A 58 -0.10 7.60 3.33
N SER A 59 0.69 6.53 3.38
CA SER A 59 2.02 6.46 2.75
C SER A 59 2.35 5.05 2.26
N LEU A 60 3.23 4.97 1.26
CA LEU A 60 3.69 3.69 0.71
C LEU A 60 4.45 2.86 1.76
N ASN A 61 5.23 3.51 2.62
CA ASN A 61 6.02 2.85 3.67
C ASN A 61 5.16 2.23 4.79
N ARG A 62 3.94 2.72 4.99
CA ARG A 62 2.98 2.14 5.95
C ARG A 62 2.11 1.08 5.28
N PHE A 63 1.95 1.14 3.96
CA PHE A 63 1.20 0.15 3.21
C PHE A 63 2.02 -1.13 2.96
N ALA A 64 3.27 -0.96 2.52
CA ALA A 64 4.15 -2.05 2.12
C ALA A 64 5.42 -2.12 2.97
N SER A 65 5.91 -3.34 3.18
CA SER A 65 7.16 -3.65 3.89
C SER A 65 8.42 -3.43 3.05
N GLY A 66 8.26 -3.09 1.76
CA GLY A 66 9.34 -2.82 0.81
C GLY A 66 8.83 -2.91 -0.62
N ILE A 67 9.71 -2.67 -1.60
CA ILE A 67 9.26 -2.55 -3.01
C ILE A 67 8.69 -3.84 -3.59
N ARG A 68 9.18 -5.02 -3.16
CA ARG A 68 8.68 -6.32 -3.62
C ARG A 68 7.23 -6.54 -3.18
N ASP A 69 6.99 -6.22 -1.92
CA ASP A 69 5.68 -6.32 -1.30
C ASP A 69 4.72 -5.26 -1.84
N LEU A 70 5.22 -4.03 -2.10
CA LEU A 70 4.45 -2.99 -2.76
C LEU A 70 4.00 -3.41 -4.17
N GLU A 71 4.92 -3.97 -4.97
CA GLU A 71 4.61 -4.42 -6.32
C GLU A 71 3.61 -5.58 -6.32
N ALA A 72 3.77 -6.55 -5.41
CA ALA A 72 2.82 -7.64 -5.25
C ALA A 72 1.41 -7.14 -4.89
N LEU A 73 1.30 -6.22 -3.92
CA LEU A 73 0.02 -5.62 -3.54
C LEU A 73 -0.61 -4.82 -4.70
N LEU A 74 0.20 -4.06 -5.44
CA LEU A 74 -0.29 -3.32 -6.61
C LEU A 74 -0.76 -4.26 -7.72
N ALA A 75 -0.08 -5.38 -7.95
CA ALA A 75 -0.49 -6.39 -8.93
C ALA A 75 -1.82 -7.03 -8.52
N GLU A 76 -1.95 -7.50 -7.27
CA GLU A 76 -3.17 -8.13 -6.77
C GLU A 76 -4.37 -7.17 -6.81
N ILE A 77 -4.21 -5.97 -6.24
CA ILE A 77 -5.33 -5.01 -6.09
C ILE A 77 -5.73 -4.39 -7.44
N ILE A 78 -4.75 -4.02 -8.28
CA ILE A 78 -5.03 -3.28 -9.52
C ILE A 78 -5.19 -4.20 -10.73
N ASP A 79 -4.35 -5.23 -10.90
CA ASP A 79 -4.42 -6.08 -12.10
C ASP A 79 -5.40 -7.24 -11.94
N GLU A 80 -5.41 -7.89 -10.78
CA GLU A 80 -6.26 -9.07 -10.57
C GLU A 80 -7.68 -8.69 -10.17
N ILE A 81 -7.82 -7.77 -9.21
CA ILE A 81 -9.13 -7.33 -8.70
C ILE A 81 -9.71 -6.19 -9.54
N GLY A 82 -8.86 -5.30 -10.06
CA GLY A 82 -9.28 -4.12 -10.83
C GLY A 82 -9.58 -2.88 -9.98
N ALA A 83 -9.36 -2.94 -8.66
CA ALA A 83 -9.59 -1.82 -7.75
C ALA A 83 -8.47 -0.76 -7.87
N ASN A 84 -8.71 0.44 -7.33
CA ASN A 84 -7.74 1.52 -7.34
C ASN A 84 -7.05 1.72 -5.98
N ILE A 85 -5.85 2.32 -6.01
CA ILE A 85 -5.13 2.77 -4.81
C ILE A 85 -4.78 4.25 -4.96
N VAL A 86 -4.99 5.01 -3.88
CA VAL A 86 -4.61 6.42 -3.76
C VAL A 86 -3.75 6.63 -2.52
N CYS A 87 -2.55 7.18 -2.71
CA CYS A 87 -1.58 7.48 -1.67
C CYS A 87 -1.57 8.98 -1.38
N LEU A 88 -1.90 9.36 -0.14
CA LEU A 88 -2.14 10.75 0.22
C LEU A 88 -0.84 11.57 0.39
N GLU A 89 0.18 11.03 1.07
CA GLU A 89 1.42 11.76 1.37
C GLU A 89 2.28 11.96 0.12
N GLU A 90 2.48 10.89 -0.67
CA GLU A 90 3.26 10.94 -1.91
C GLU A 90 2.44 11.43 -3.11
N GLY A 91 1.12 11.62 -2.97
CA GLY A 91 0.24 12.16 -4.00
C GLY A 91 0.02 11.25 -5.21
N PHE A 92 0.19 9.93 -5.05
CA PHE A 92 -0.01 8.97 -6.14
C PHE A 92 -1.47 8.50 -6.22
N ASP A 93 -2.12 8.72 -7.35
CA ASP A 93 -3.34 8.00 -7.73
C ASP A 93 -2.99 7.04 -8.85
N PHE A 94 -3.05 5.73 -8.57
CA PHE A 94 -2.60 4.70 -9.51
C PHE A 94 -3.54 4.50 -10.72
N SER A 95 -4.70 5.15 -10.74
CA SER A 95 -5.58 5.22 -11.91
C SER A 95 -5.12 6.25 -12.96
N THR A 96 -4.35 7.25 -12.53
CA THR A 96 -3.86 8.34 -13.39
C THR A 96 -2.66 7.91 -14.23
N ASP A 97 -2.34 8.66 -15.28
CA ASP A 97 -1.17 8.38 -16.12
C ASP A 97 0.15 8.52 -15.34
N GLU A 98 0.22 9.45 -14.39
CA GLU A 98 1.35 9.64 -13.49
C GLU A 98 1.52 8.44 -12.56
N GLY A 99 0.43 7.98 -11.93
CA GLY A 99 0.45 6.79 -11.08
C GLY A 99 0.78 5.51 -11.83
N LYS A 100 0.27 5.33 -13.06
CA LYS A 100 0.68 4.23 -13.95
C LYS A 100 2.17 4.30 -14.28
N GLY A 101 2.71 5.50 -14.48
CA GLY A 101 4.15 5.73 -14.64
C GLY A 101 4.96 5.30 -13.42
N ALA A 102 4.56 5.74 -12.23
CA ALA A 102 5.19 5.35 -10.95
C ALA A 102 5.16 3.82 -10.76
N ARG A 103 4.02 3.18 -11.03
CA ARG A 103 3.86 1.72 -10.95
C ARG A 103 4.84 0.97 -11.85
N ARG A 104 5.00 1.42 -13.11
CA ARG A 104 6.00 0.84 -14.04
C ARG A 104 7.43 1.00 -13.51
N ALA A 105 7.74 2.14 -12.90
CA ALA A 105 9.05 2.36 -12.29
C ALA A 105 9.29 1.41 -11.11
N PHE A 106 8.30 1.19 -10.25
CA PHE A 106 8.40 0.24 -9.14
C PHE A 106 8.61 -1.20 -9.64
N ALA A 107 7.83 -1.64 -10.62
CA ALA A 107 8.00 -2.96 -11.24
C ALA A 107 9.39 -3.13 -11.88
N ALA A 108 9.92 -2.09 -12.54
CA ALA A 108 11.27 -2.11 -13.10
C ALA A 108 12.38 -2.11 -12.02
N ALA A 109 12.12 -1.58 -10.83
CA ALA A 109 13.06 -1.56 -9.73
C ALA A 109 13.19 -2.90 -9.01
N VAL A 110 12.14 -3.73 -8.96
CA VAL A 110 12.15 -5.07 -8.34
C VAL A 110 13.34 -5.94 -8.81
N PRO A 111 13.57 -6.16 -10.12
CA PRO A 111 14.70 -6.97 -10.57
C PRO A 111 16.07 -6.33 -10.27
N LEU A 112 16.15 -5.01 -10.18
CA LEU A 112 17.40 -4.32 -9.83
C LEU A 112 17.81 -4.60 -8.38
N ILE A 113 16.84 -4.62 -7.46
CA ILE A 113 17.10 -4.99 -6.06
C ILE A 113 17.49 -6.47 -5.93
N ASN A 114 16.96 -7.33 -6.81
CA ASN A 114 17.36 -8.74 -6.86
C ASN A 114 18.79 -8.93 -7.39
N ALA A 115 19.27 -8.01 -8.22
CA ALA A 115 20.61 -8.05 -8.79
C ALA A 115 21.69 -7.48 -7.85
N ASP A 116 21.30 -6.73 -6.81
CA ASP A 116 22.23 -6.20 -5.81
C ASP A 116 22.73 -7.35 -4.90
N PRO A 117 24.05 -7.65 -4.88
CA PRO A 117 24.62 -8.73 -4.09
C PRO A 117 24.63 -8.48 -2.56
N LEU A 118 24.33 -7.27 -2.08
CA LEU A 118 24.20 -6.94 -0.66
C LEU A 118 22.76 -7.13 -0.14
N THR A 119 21.75 -6.96 -0.99
CA THR A 119 20.33 -7.25 -0.68
C THR A 119 19.83 -8.58 -1.28
N GLY A 120 20.60 -9.17 -2.20
CA GLY A 120 20.34 -10.46 -2.83
C GLY A 120 21.02 -11.57 -2.04
N PHE A 121 20.24 -12.28 -1.23
CA PHE A 121 20.51 -13.60 -0.65
C PHE A 121 21.98 -14.07 -0.67
N PHE A 122 22.66 -13.99 0.49
CA PHE A 122 23.34 -15.21 0.94
C PHE A 122 22.24 -16.24 1.17
N LYS A 123 22.24 -17.29 0.34
CA LYS A 123 21.47 -18.52 0.61
C LYS A 123 21.97 -19.19 1.88
#